data_AF-A0A3R7RDA0-F1
#
_entry.id   AF-A0A3R7RDA0-F1
#
_cell.length_a   1.000
_cell.length_b   1.000
_cell.length_c   1.000
_cell.angle_alpha   90.00
_cell.angle_beta   90.00
_cell.angle_gamma   90.00
#
_symmetry.space_group_name_H-M   'P 1'
#
loop_
_entity.id
_entity.type
_entity.pdbx_description
1 polymer ?
#
loop_
_entity_poly.entity_id
_entity_poly.type
_entity_poly.pdbx_seq_one_letter_code
_entity_poly.pdbx_strand_id
1 'polypeptide(L)'
;MSINDFKKTKQWHKDFKTLGYNPKLIFKKAKTKFEILFSLSFFLVIMASEILLNQPIKKKINIIHNNFLYKLISKNSKKVDRVETNSFSFSLFMILQKLFKEEDTFEKYADEIINFSICHWSKIQKISDEQYLQKMDNILKLWNKNKPIVFSKIDSSKIDLIILLYKSFEVGIGDKEIIKKNIAVLGFSISKVFKEFRYDVIDEFKKKEKIIR
;
A
#
# COMPACT_ATOMS: atom_id res chain seq x y z
N MET A 1 -0.75 -14.13 -9.10
CA MET A 1 -2.15 -14.15 -8.64
C MET A 1 -3.08 -14.05 -9.84
N SER A 2 -4.18 -14.81 -9.87
CA SER A 2 -5.06 -14.86 -11.05
C SER A 2 -6.09 -13.71 -11.09
N ILE A 3 -6.65 -13.42 -12.27
CA ILE A 3 -7.81 -12.51 -12.41
C ILE A 3 -9.00 -12.99 -11.57
N ASN A 4 -9.16 -14.30 -11.39
CA ASN A 4 -10.23 -14.86 -10.57
C ASN A 4 -10.06 -14.48 -9.09
N ASP A 5 -8.83 -14.42 -8.58
CA ASP A 5 -8.55 -13.96 -7.21
C ASP A 5 -8.85 -12.46 -7.05
N PHE A 6 -8.52 -11.66 -8.08
CA PHE A 6 -8.90 -10.24 -8.11
C PHE A 6 -10.43 -10.03 -8.10
N LYS A 7 -11.19 -10.85 -8.83
CA LYS A 7 -12.66 -10.79 -8.82
C LYS A 7 -13.23 -11.12 -7.44
N LYS A 8 -12.69 -12.14 -6.77
CA LYS A 8 -13.09 -12.52 -5.40
C LYS A 8 -12.84 -11.42 -4.37
N THR A 9 -11.86 -10.54 -4.59
CA THR A 9 -11.54 -9.42 -3.69
C THR A 9 -12.76 -8.54 -3.37
N LYS A 10 -13.69 -8.37 -4.32
CA LYS A 10 -14.93 -7.60 -4.09
C LYS A 10 -15.79 -8.21 -2.98
N GLN A 11 -15.90 -9.53 -2.97
CA GLN A 11 -16.70 -10.24 -1.97
C GLN A 11 -16.03 -10.15 -0.60
N TRP A 12 -14.72 -10.38 -0.55
CA TRP A 12 -13.93 -10.21 0.67
C TRP A 12 -14.08 -8.82 1.30
N HIS A 13 -14.04 -7.75 0.51
CA HIS A 13 -14.27 -6.39 1.01
C HIS A 13 -15.67 -6.20 1.59
N LYS A 14 -16.71 -6.81 1.00
CA LYS A 14 -18.06 -6.80 1.58
C LYS A 14 -18.09 -7.54 2.91
N ASP A 15 -17.43 -8.68 3.00
CA ASP A 15 -17.38 -9.49 4.22
C ASP A 15 -16.58 -8.77 5.32
N PHE A 16 -15.49 -8.08 4.99
CA PHE A 16 -14.76 -7.25 5.95
C PHE A 16 -15.62 -6.08 6.45
N LYS A 17 -16.38 -5.45 5.55
CA LYS A 17 -17.31 -4.38 5.91
C LYS A 17 -18.40 -4.87 6.86
N THR A 18 -18.98 -6.05 6.63
CA THR A 18 -20.02 -6.61 7.52
C THR A 18 -19.47 -6.96 8.90
N LEU A 19 -18.17 -7.25 9.00
CA LEU A 19 -17.44 -7.45 10.25
C LEU A 19 -16.92 -6.15 10.88
N GLY A 20 -17.30 -4.98 10.34
CA GLY A 20 -16.86 -3.68 10.84
C GLY A 20 -15.35 -3.45 10.74
N TYR A 21 -14.66 -4.15 9.82
CA TYR A 21 -13.21 -4.15 9.69
C TYR A 21 -12.45 -4.56 10.97
N ASN A 22 -13.10 -5.29 11.87
CA ASN A 22 -12.49 -5.77 13.10
C ASN A 22 -11.49 -6.92 12.80
N PRO A 23 -10.19 -6.77 13.10
CA PRO A 23 -9.19 -7.80 12.77
C PRO A 23 -9.51 -9.15 13.41
N LYS A 24 -9.83 -9.17 14.71
CA LYS A 24 -10.15 -10.40 15.44
C LYS A 24 -11.27 -11.19 14.75
N LEU A 25 -12.34 -10.52 14.33
CA LEU A 25 -13.45 -11.18 13.62
C LEU A 25 -13.05 -11.66 12.21
N ILE A 26 -12.26 -10.86 11.49
CA ILE A 26 -11.77 -11.19 10.15
C ILE A 26 -10.85 -12.42 10.20
N PHE A 27 -9.81 -12.41 11.04
CA PHE A 27 -8.88 -13.52 11.18
C PHE A 27 -9.54 -14.77 11.79
N LYS A 28 -10.56 -14.61 12.64
CA LYS A 28 -11.36 -15.74 13.14
C LYS A 28 -12.01 -16.52 11.97
N LYS A 29 -12.54 -15.82 10.96
CA LYS A 29 -13.20 -16.43 9.80
C LYS A 29 -12.24 -17.01 8.76
N ALA A 30 -10.99 -16.53 8.70
CA ALA A 30 -9.99 -17.10 7.81
C ALA A 30 -9.75 -18.59 8.15
N LYS A 31 -9.61 -19.43 7.13
CA LYS A 31 -9.41 -20.88 7.27
C LYS A 31 -8.13 -21.38 6.62
N THR A 32 -7.55 -20.60 5.72
CA THR A 32 -6.37 -20.99 4.97
C THR A 32 -5.25 -19.96 5.09
N LYS A 33 -4.01 -20.39 4.78
CA LYS A 33 -2.85 -19.50 4.71
C LYS A 33 -3.08 -18.33 3.74
N PHE A 34 -3.75 -18.60 2.62
CA PHE A 34 -4.14 -17.58 1.64
C PHE A 34 -5.00 -16.49 2.30
N GLU A 35 -6.05 -16.88 3.03
CA GLU A 35 -7.01 -15.94 3.60
C GLU A 35 -6.42 -15.09 4.73
N ILE A 36 -5.52 -15.64 5.54
CA ILE A 36 -4.82 -14.87 6.58
C ILE A 36 -3.86 -13.85 5.97
N LEU A 37 -3.12 -14.22 4.92
CA LEU A 37 -2.21 -13.30 4.23
C LEU A 37 -2.97 -12.23 3.47
N PHE A 38 -4.08 -12.61 2.83
CA PHE A 38 -4.97 -11.67 2.17
C PHE A 38 -5.53 -10.65 3.17
N SER A 39 -6.01 -11.11 4.32
CA SER A 39 -6.51 -10.24 5.39
C SER A 39 -5.44 -9.30 5.94
N LEU A 40 -4.21 -9.79 6.16
CA LEU A 40 -3.07 -8.96 6.55
C LEU A 40 -2.81 -7.86 5.52
N SER A 41 -2.67 -8.23 4.25
CA SER A 41 -2.41 -7.28 3.16
C SER A 41 -3.46 -6.19 3.04
N PHE A 42 -4.73 -6.48 3.34
CA PHE A 42 -5.77 -5.47 3.39
C PHE A 42 -5.43 -4.35 4.39
N PHE A 43 -5.07 -4.69 5.63
CA PHE A 43 -4.73 -3.71 6.65
C PHE A 43 -3.43 -2.95 6.32
N LEU A 44 -2.44 -3.62 5.72
CA LEU A 44 -1.22 -2.96 5.24
C LEU A 44 -1.54 -1.91 4.16
N VAL A 45 -2.48 -2.21 3.25
CA VAL A 45 -2.96 -1.24 2.24
C VAL A 45 -3.69 -0.06 2.87
N ILE A 46 -4.47 -0.26 3.94
CA ILE A 46 -5.11 0.84 4.66
C ILE A 46 -4.04 1.77 5.27
N MET A 47 -3.05 1.23 5.99
CA MET A 47 -1.94 2.03 6.55
C MET A 47 -1.13 2.75 5.46
N ALA A 48 -0.84 2.09 4.34
CA ALA A 48 -0.18 2.73 3.20
C ALA A 48 -1.03 3.88 2.63
N SER A 49 -2.36 3.69 2.56
CA SER A 49 -3.29 4.72 2.10
C SER A 49 -3.38 5.91 3.07
N GLU A 50 -3.22 5.70 4.36
CA GLU A 50 -3.15 6.79 5.35
C GLU A 50 -1.91 7.66 5.14
N ILE A 51 -0.75 7.05 4.82
CA ILE A 51 0.45 7.80 4.42
C ILE A 51 0.13 8.66 3.20
N LEU A 52 -0.54 8.12 2.19
CA LEU A 52 -0.93 8.85 0.97
C LEU A 52 -1.91 10.01 1.23
N LEU A 53 -2.97 9.76 2.01
CA LEU A 53 -4.08 10.69 2.19
C LEU A 53 -3.76 11.85 3.14
N ASN A 54 -2.72 11.71 3.96
CA ASN A 54 -2.24 12.76 4.87
C ASN A 54 -1.16 13.66 4.24
N GLN A 55 -0.85 13.48 2.95
CA GLN A 55 0.05 14.37 2.23
C GLN A 55 -0.58 15.74 1.93
N PRO A 56 0.21 16.84 1.91
CA PRO A 56 -0.29 18.20 1.65
C PRO A 56 -0.82 18.38 0.23
N ILE A 57 -0.61 17.37 -0.61
CA ILE A 57 -1.02 17.30 -2.01
C ILE A 57 -2.49 16.91 -2.14
N LYS A 58 -3.29 16.76 -1.06
CA LYS A 58 -4.75 16.57 -1.14
C LYS A 58 -5.47 17.54 -2.10
N LYS A 59 -4.95 18.77 -2.27
CA LYS A 59 -5.44 19.76 -3.25
C LYS A 59 -4.90 19.60 -4.69
N LYS A 60 -3.69 19.07 -4.87
CA LYS A 60 -3.06 18.83 -6.19
C LYS A 60 -3.40 17.45 -6.76
N ILE A 61 -3.70 16.49 -5.88
CA ILE A 61 -4.29 15.18 -6.12
C ILE A 61 -5.78 15.28 -5.79
N ASN A 62 -6.50 16.14 -6.50
CA ASN A 62 -7.96 15.99 -6.63
C ASN A 62 -8.30 14.74 -7.49
N ILE A 63 -7.45 13.71 -7.43
CA ILE A 63 -7.32 12.58 -8.35
C ILE A 63 -7.89 11.31 -7.69
N ILE A 64 -7.89 11.22 -6.35
CA ILE A 64 -8.52 10.08 -5.62
C ILE A 64 -10.07 10.12 -5.69
N HIS A 65 -10.67 11.20 -6.21
CA HIS A 65 -12.13 11.37 -6.25
C HIS A 65 -12.73 11.69 -7.61
N ASN A 66 -11.96 11.80 -8.69
CA ASN A 66 -12.49 12.26 -9.98
C ASN A 66 -12.30 11.25 -11.12
N ASN A 67 -12.96 10.10 -11.00
CA ASN A 67 -13.18 9.19 -12.12
C ASN A 67 -13.83 9.88 -13.34
N PHE A 68 -14.50 11.01 -13.14
CA PHE A 68 -15.16 11.78 -14.19
C PHE A 68 -14.19 12.69 -14.96
N LEU A 69 -13.24 13.35 -14.29
CA LEU A 69 -12.28 14.26 -14.93
C LEU A 69 -11.17 13.52 -15.69
N TYR A 70 -10.86 12.29 -15.28
CA TYR A 70 -9.86 11.40 -15.90
C TYR A 70 -10.16 11.05 -17.37
N LYS A 71 -11.44 10.99 -17.75
CA LYS A 71 -11.86 10.67 -19.12
C LYS A 71 -11.66 11.81 -20.11
N LEU A 72 -11.55 13.06 -19.65
CA LEU A 72 -11.52 14.25 -20.52
C LEU A 72 -10.09 14.71 -20.88
N ILE A 73 -9.03 14.23 -20.20
CA ILE A 73 -7.66 14.77 -20.37
C ILE A 73 -6.67 13.65 -20.70
N SER A 74 -6.63 13.22 -21.96
CA SER A 74 -5.89 12.04 -22.43
C SER A 74 -4.35 12.14 -22.39
N LYS A 75 -3.76 13.34 -22.28
CA LYS A 75 -2.29 13.53 -22.19
C LYS A 75 -1.74 13.60 -20.76
N ASN A 76 -2.56 14.00 -19.78
CA ASN A 76 -2.13 14.08 -18.37
C ASN A 76 -2.42 12.81 -17.58
N SER A 77 -3.31 11.93 -18.06
CA SER A 77 -3.68 10.67 -17.40
C SER A 77 -2.47 9.77 -17.14
N LYS A 78 -1.56 9.57 -18.12
CA LYS A 78 -0.37 8.71 -17.93
C LYS A 78 0.59 9.21 -16.85
N LYS A 79 0.84 10.53 -16.78
CA LYS A 79 1.71 11.14 -15.76
C LYS A 79 1.07 10.99 -14.38
N VAL A 80 -0.24 11.21 -14.29
CA VAL A 80 -1.02 11.07 -13.06
C VAL A 80 -1.05 9.61 -12.60
N ASP A 81 -1.35 8.67 -13.49
CA ASP A 81 -1.37 7.24 -13.20
C ASP A 81 -0.03 6.73 -12.68
N ARG A 82 1.08 7.20 -13.27
CA ARG A 82 2.43 6.90 -12.80
C ARG A 82 2.67 7.45 -11.40
N VAL A 83 2.30 8.70 -11.15
CA VAL A 83 2.43 9.33 -9.83
C VAL A 83 1.65 8.53 -8.80
N GLU A 84 0.38 8.22 -9.04
CA GLU A 84 -0.45 7.44 -8.11
C GLU A 84 0.14 6.06 -7.84
N THR A 85 0.52 5.34 -8.89
CA THR A 85 1.02 3.96 -8.79
C THR A 85 2.34 3.91 -8.03
N ASN A 86 3.29 4.78 -8.37
CA ASN A 86 4.58 4.84 -7.69
C ASN A 86 4.42 5.26 -6.23
N SER A 87 3.55 6.23 -5.99
CA SER A 87 3.29 6.75 -4.65
C SER A 87 2.67 5.72 -3.74
N PHE A 88 1.67 4.99 -4.23
CA PHE A 88 1.12 3.85 -3.51
C PHE A 88 2.19 2.79 -3.25
N SER A 89 3.01 2.46 -4.25
CA SER A 89 4.08 1.47 -4.12
C SER A 89 5.05 1.83 -3.00
N PHE A 90 5.59 3.05 -3.01
CA PHE A 90 6.56 3.46 -1.99
C PHE A 90 5.93 3.68 -0.61
N SER A 91 4.64 4.03 -0.53
CA SER A 91 3.91 4.04 0.74
C SER A 91 3.76 2.62 1.29
N LEU A 92 3.42 1.65 0.44
CA LEU A 92 3.37 0.25 0.83
C LEU A 92 4.75 -0.28 1.24
N PHE A 93 5.81 0.06 0.50
CA PHE A 93 7.18 -0.34 0.84
C PHE A 93 7.63 0.22 2.19
N MET A 94 7.23 1.45 2.53
CA MET A 94 7.47 2.03 3.86
C MET A 94 6.79 1.21 4.97
N ILE A 95 5.53 0.80 4.76
CA ILE A 95 4.80 -0.05 5.71
C ILE A 95 5.45 -1.44 5.82
N LEU A 96 5.87 -2.03 4.72
CA LEU A 96 6.51 -3.34 4.70
C LEU A 96 7.89 -3.33 5.36
N GLN A 97 8.69 -2.29 5.14
CA GLN A 97 9.97 -2.15 5.86
C GLN A 97 9.74 -2.08 7.37
N LYS A 98 8.74 -1.32 7.82
CA LYS A 98 8.35 -1.30 9.24
C LYS A 98 7.91 -2.68 9.70
N LEU A 99 7.07 -3.39 8.95
CA LEU A 99 6.64 -4.75 9.29
C LEU A 99 7.83 -5.70 9.46
N PHE A 100 8.75 -5.75 8.49
CA PHE A 100 9.88 -6.69 8.51
C PHE A 100 10.95 -6.32 9.55
N LYS A 101 11.06 -5.04 9.90
CA LYS A 101 11.92 -4.60 11.01
C LYS A 101 11.38 -5.08 12.36
N GLU A 102 10.06 -5.10 12.54
CA GLU A 102 9.42 -5.57 13.77
C GLU A 102 9.31 -7.10 13.83
N GLU A 103 9.04 -7.73 12.70
CA GLU A 103 8.76 -9.17 12.58
C GLU A 103 9.36 -9.71 11.26
N ASP A 104 10.64 -10.05 11.29
CA ASP A 104 11.39 -10.52 10.11
C ASP A 104 10.86 -11.82 9.51
N THR A 105 10.17 -12.64 10.30
CA THR A 105 9.54 -13.87 9.81
C THR A 105 8.48 -13.62 8.72
N PHE A 106 7.98 -12.40 8.54
CA PHE A 106 7.07 -12.06 7.43
C PHE A 106 7.79 -11.87 6.08
N GLU A 107 9.12 -11.72 6.06
CA GLU A 107 9.89 -11.55 4.81
C GLU A 107 9.65 -12.71 3.83
N LYS A 108 9.48 -13.94 4.34
CA LYS A 108 9.15 -15.14 3.54
C LYS A 108 7.80 -15.08 2.82
N TYR A 109 6.93 -14.13 3.18
CA TYR A 109 5.61 -13.91 2.58
C TYR A 109 5.55 -12.61 1.77
N ALA A 110 6.68 -11.93 1.56
CA ALA A 110 6.69 -10.59 0.99
C ALA A 110 6.05 -10.54 -0.41
N ASP A 111 6.35 -11.51 -1.27
CA ASP A 111 5.79 -11.55 -2.63
C ASP A 111 4.27 -11.78 -2.62
N GLU A 112 3.75 -12.68 -1.79
CA GLU A 112 2.31 -12.85 -1.62
C GLU A 112 1.65 -11.60 -1.05
N ILE A 113 2.28 -10.98 -0.03
CA ILE A 113 1.77 -9.77 0.60
C ILE A 113 1.65 -8.63 -0.41
N ILE A 114 2.68 -8.43 -1.24
CA ILE A 114 2.69 -7.44 -2.32
C ILE A 114 1.57 -7.71 -3.30
N ASN A 115 1.45 -8.95 -3.79
CA ASN A 115 0.40 -9.32 -4.74
C ASN A 115 -1.00 -9.02 -4.17
N PHE A 116 -1.30 -9.50 -2.97
CA PHE A 116 -2.60 -9.24 -2.32
C PHE A 116 -2.85 -7.75 -2.06
N SER A 117 -1.80 -7.00 -1.72
CA SER A 117 -1.90 -5.56 -1.53
C SER A 117 -2.30 -4.84 -2.82
N ILE A 118 -1.71 -5.23 -3.97
CA ILE A 118 -2.08 -4.69 -5.28
C ILE A 118 -3.56 -4.99 -5.58
N CYS A 119 -4.04 -6.19 -5.27
CA CYS A 119 -5.44 -6.58 -5.41
C CYS A 119 -6.38 -5.66 -4.63
N HIS A 120 -6.11 -5.50 -3.33
CA HIS A 120 -6.93 -4.66 -2.46
C HIS A 120 -6.94 -3.21 -2.90
N TRP A 121 -5.77 -2.64 -3.19
CA TRP A 121 -5.65 -1.27 -3.64
C TRP A 121 -6.41 -1.03 -4.94
N SER A 122 -6.24 -1.93 -5.91
CA SER A 122 -6.95 -1.86 -7.18
C SER A 122 -8.47 -1.88 -6.99
N LYS A 123 -8.97 -2.68 -6.03
CA LYS A 123 -10.40 -2.72 -5.75
C LYS A 123 -10.92 -1.48 -5.04
N ILE A 124 -10.13 -0.90 -4.13
CA ILE A 124 -10.42 0.39 -3.48
C ILE A 124 -10.50 1.50 -4.53
N GLN A 125 -9.58 1.50 -5.50
CA GLN A 125 -9.54 2.48 -6.60
C GLN A 125 -10.60 2.25 -7.68
N LYS A 126 -11.35 1.12 -7.64
CA LYS A 126 -12.38 0.76 -8.62
C LYS A 126 -11.88 0.72 -10.07
N ILE A 127 -10.63 0.29 -10.29
CA ILE A 127 -10.04 0.18 -11.63
C ILE A 127 -10.50 -1.10 -12.36
N SER A 128 -10.38 -1.11 -13.69
CA SER A 128 -10.73 -2.26 -14.53
C SER A 128 -9.72 -3.41 -14.43
N ASP A 129 -10.10 -4.61 -14.90
CA ASP A 129 -9.22 -5.78 -14.95
C ASP A 129 -7.95 -5.52 -15.80
N GLU A 130 -8.09 -4.80 -16.92
CA GLU A 130 -6.97 -4.41 -17.77
C GLU A 130 -6.01 -3.43 -17.07
N GLN A 131 -6.57 -2.40 -16.41
CA GLN A 131 -5.79 -1.44 -15.63
C GLN A 131 -5.09 -2.11 -14.43
N TYR A 132 -5.75 -3.10 -13.82
CA TYR A 132 -5.15 -3.90 -12.75
C TYR A 132 -3.90 -4.63 -13.22
N LEU A 133 -3.93 -5.30 -14.38
CA LEU A 133 -2.75 -5.99 -14.91
C LEU A 133 -1.59 -5.04 -15.20
N GLN A 134 -1.88 -3.88 -15.81
CA GLN A 134 -0.86 -2.86 -16.09
C GLN A 134 -0.24 -2.29 -14.80
N LYS A 135 -1.08 -1.95 -13.81
CA LYS A 135 -0.58 -1.44 -12.51
C LYS A 135 0.17 -2.53 -11.75
N MET A 136 -0.27 -3.79 -11.79
CA MET A 136 0.43 -4.91 -11.17
C MET A 136 1.85 -5.06 -11.71
N ASP A 137 2.02 -5.09 -13.03
CA ASP A 137 3.35 -5.18 -13.66
C ASP A 137 4.27 -4.02 -13.22
N ASN A 138 3.76 -2.79 -13.21
CA ASN A 138 4.52 -1.62 -12.77
C ASN A 138 4.95 -1.71 -11.30
N ILE A 139 4.04 -2.11 -10.41
CA ILE A 139 4.34 -2.24 -8.98
C ILE A 139 5.35 -3.36 -8.74
N LEU A 140 5.22 -4.51 -9.41
CA LEU A 140 6.16 -5.61 -9.28
C LEU A 140 7.56 -5.26 -9.79
N LYS A 141 7.66 -4.46 -10.87
CA LYS A 141 8.96 -3.91 -11.33
C LYS A 141 9.60 -3.02 -10.27
N LEU A 142 8.82 -2.14 -9.64
CA LEU A 142 9.30 -1.31 -8.52
C LEU A 142 9.71 -2.16 -7.32
N TRP A 143 8.91 -3.18 -6.98
CA TRP A 143 9.21 -4.11 -5.89
C TRP A 143 10.54 -4.82 -6.12
N ASN A 144 10.71 -5.46 -7.27
CA ASN A 144 11.94 -6.19 -7.60
C ASN A 144 13.19 -5.30 -7.55
N LYS A 145 13.07 -4.03 -7.97
CA LYS A 145 14.16 -3.06 -7.90
C LYS A 145 14.49 -2.63 -6.46
N ASN A 146 13.49 -2.47 -5.60
CA ASN A 146 13.65 -1.83 -4.29
C ASN A 146 13.55 -2.81 -3.11
N LYS A 147 13.25 -4.09 -3.33
CA LYS A 147 13.17 -5.12 -2.28
C LYS A 147 14.38 -5.16 -1.34
N PRO A 148 15.64 -4.95 -1.78
CA PRO A 148 16.77 -4.96 -0.85
C PRO A 148 16.70 -3.81 0.16
N ILE A 149 16.21 -2.64 -0.26
CA ILE A 149 16.02 -1.47 0.61
C ILE A 149 14.90 -1.74 1.62
N VAL A 150 13.83 -2.44 1.20
CA VAL A 150 12.69 -2.77 2.05
C VAL A 150 13.05 -3.80 3.13
N PHE A 151 13.88 -4.79 2.80
CA PHE A 151 14.39 -5.77 3.78
C PHE A 151 15.53 -5.24 4.65
N SER A 152 16.14 -4.12 4.27
CA SER A 152 17.23 -3.54 5.02
C SER A 152 16.77 -3.01 6.39
N LYS A 153 17.44 -3.45 7.46
CA LYS A 153 17.13 -3.05 8.85
C LYS A 153 17.82 -1.75 9.28
N ILE A 154 18.72 -1.20 8.45
CA ILE A 154 19.47 0.03 8.75
C ILE A 154 18.58 1.27 8.57
N ASP A 155 18.78 2.28 9.40
CA ASP A 155 17.93 3.48 9.38
C ASP A 155 18.11 4.33 8.12
N SER A 156 19.27 4.28 7.45
CA SER A 156 19.47 4.98 6.18
C SER A 156 18.56 4.46 5.06
N SER A 157 18.23 3.15 5.04
CA SER A 157 17.30 2.60 4.06
C SER A 157 15.87 3.12 4.24
N LYS A 158 15.49 3.52 5.45
CA LYS A 158 14.22 4.23 5.69
C LYS A 158 14.23 5.61 5.02
N ILE A 159 15.36 6.33 5.14
CA ILE A 159 15.54 7.63 4.49
C ILE A 159 15.48 7.48 2.96
N ASP A 160 16.11 6.44 2.41
CA ASP A 160 16.04 6.15 0.97
C ASP A 160 14.60 5.96 0.49
N LEU A 161 13.78 5.19 1.22
CA LEU A 161 12.37 5.01 0.89
C LEU A 161 11.56 6.30 1.02
N ILE A 162 11.85 7.15 2.01
CA ILE A 162 11.22 8.48 2.15
C ILE A 162 11.56 9.36 0.93
N ILE A 163 12.81 9.35 0.48
CA ILE A 163 13.25 10.11 -0.70
C ILE A 163 12.57 9.56 -1.97
N LEU A 164 12.50 8.24 -2.14
CA LEU A 164 11.83 7.61 -3.27
C LEU A 164 10.32 7.91 -3.28
N LEU A 165 9.69 7.86 -2.12
CA LEU A 165 8.29 8.24 -1.92
C LEU A 165 8.09 9.73 -2.24
N TYR A 166 8.96 10.62 -1.77
CA TYR A 166 8.89 12.03 -2.13
C TYR A 166 8.98 12.25 -3.65
N LYS A 167 9.97 11.63 -4.30
CA LYS A 167 10.20 11.69 -5.75
C LYS A 167 9.03 11.14 -6.55
N SER A 168 8.26 10.18 -6.03
CA SER A 168 7.12 9.62 -6.75
C SER A 168 5.96 10.60 -6.95
N PHE A 169 5.85 11.64 -6.10
CA PHE A 169 4.86 12.71 -6.25
C PHE A 169 5.41 13.98 -6.89
N GLU A 170 6.72 14.07 -7.11
CA GLU A 170 7.34 15.30 -7.56
C GLU A 170 6.97 15.59 -9.03
N VAL A 171 6.14 16.62 -9.23
CA VAL A 171 5.65 17.03 -10.56
C VAL A 171 6.64 17.97 -11.27
N GLY A 172 7.80 18.26 -10.66
CA GLY A 172 8.81 19.21 -11.15
C GLY A 172 8.76 20.57 -10.44
N ILE A 173 8.59 20.59 -9.11
CA ILE A 173 8.60 21.83 -8.32
C ILE A 173 10.03 22.04 -7.81
N GLY A 174 10.79 22.93 -8.46
CA GLY A 174 12.16 23.27 -8.06
C GLY A 174 12.29 24.25 -6.88
N ASP A 175 11.19 24.58 -6.20
CA ASP A 175 11.18 25.52 -5.08
C ASP A 175 11.61 24.83 -3.79
N LYS A 176 12.75 25.24 -3.24
CA LYS A 176 13.38 24.66 -2.05
C LYS A 176 12.49 24.69 -0.81
N GLU A 177 11.72 25.76 -0.60
CA GLU A 177 10.87 25.89 0.59
C GLU A 177 9.64 25.00 0.49
N ILE A 178 9.07 24.88 -0.72
CA ILE A 178 7.98 23.94 -0.99
C ILE A 178 8.48 22.49 -0.83
N ILE A 179 9.67 22.16 -1.33
CA ILE A 179 10.30 20.84 -1.19
C ILE A 179 10.45 20.49 0.30
N LYS A 180 11.08 21.37 1.10
CA LYS A 180 11.27 21.16 2.55
C LYS A 180 9.96 20.93 3.28
N LYS A 181 8.95 21.78 3.00
CA LYS A 181 7.63 21.66 3.61
C LYS A 181 6.97 20.32 3.28
N ASN A 182 7.05 19.89 2.02
CA ASN A 182 6.48 18.61 1.59
C ASN A 182 7.18 17.42 2.25
N ILE A 183 8.51 17.44 2.34
CA ILE A 183 9.28 16.39 3.05
C ILE A 183 8.91 16.37 4.53
N ALA A 184 8.74 17.53 5.18
CA ALA A 184 8.35 17.59 6.59
C ALA A 184 6.95 16.99 6.82
N VAL A 185 5.96 17.31 5.98
CA VAL A 185 4.61 16.73 6.09
C VAL A 185 4.62 15.23 5.78
N LEU A 186 5.43 14.79 4.81
CA LEU A 186 5.64 13.38 4.52
C LEU A 186 6.22 12.65 5.74
N GLY A 187 7.28 13.20 6.34
CA GLY A 187 7.90 12.67 7.55
C GLY A 187 6.92 12.58 8.72
N PHE A 188 6.07 13.60 8.91
CA PHE A 188 5.01 13.58 9.92
C PHE A 188 3.99 12.47 9.66
N SER A 189 3.49 12.34 8.43
CA SER A 189 2.50 11.32 8.06
C SER A 189 3.04 9.91 8.29
N ILE A 190 4.28 9.65 7.91
CA ILE A 190 4.96 8.37 8.13
C ILE A 190 5.12 8.11 9.63
N SER A 191 5.58 9.11 10.38
CA SER A 191 5.78 8.98 11.84
C SER A 191 4.47 8.69 12.57
N LYS A 192 3.37 9.32 12.16
CA LYS A 192 2.03 9.04 12.69
C LYS A 192 1.64 7.58 12.43
N VAL A 193 1.70 7.12 11.18
CA VAL A 193 1.31 5.74 10.84
C VAL A 193 2.22 4.71 11.51
N PHE A 194 3.50 5.03 11.74
CA PHE A 194 4.42 4.15 12.46
C PHE A 194 4.12 4.10 13.97
N LYS A 195 3.64 5.20 14.55
CA LYS A 195 3.19 5.24 15.95
C LYS A 195 1.88 4.49 16.14
N GLU A 196 0.97 4.61 15.17
CA GLU A 196 -0.35 3.97 15.15
C GLU A 196 -0.32 2.62 14.40
N PHE A 197 0.86 1.99 14.31
CA PHE A 197 1.04 0.75 13.56
C PHE A 197 0.14 -0.35 14.13
N ARG A 198 -0.49 -1.11 13.23
CA ARG A 198 -1.54 -2.08 13.57
C ARG A 198 -0.98 -3.39 14.10
N TYR A 199 -0.34 -3.34 15.27
CA TYR A 199 0.18 -4.52 15.97
C TYR A 199 -0.92 -5.53 16.32
N ASP A 200 -2.15 -5.06 16.55
CA ASP A 200 -3.34 -5.91 16.74
C ASP A 200 -3.59 -6.84 15.55
N VAL A 201 -3.35 -6.38 14.31
CA VAL A 201 -3.47 -7.19 13.09
C VAL A 201 -2.38 -8.26 13.04
N ILE A 202 -1.14 -7.92 13.43
CA ILE A 202 -0.01 -8.84 13.45
C ILE A 202 -0.26 -9.96 14.47
N ASP A 203 -0.75 -9.60 15.65
CA ASP A 203 -1.06 -10.56 16.72
C ASP A 203 -2.14 -11.55 16.28
N GLU A 204 -3.22 -11.06 15.66
CA GLU A 204 -4.28 -11.92 15.12
C GLU A 204 -3.78 -12.82 13.98
N PHE A 205 -2.90 -12.31 13.11
CA PHE A 205 -2.23 -13.15 12.11
C PHE A 205 -1.42 -14.27 12.77
N LYS A 206 -0.53 -13.95 13.73
CA LYS A 206 0.35 -14.92 14.39
C LYS A 206 -0.44 -15.97 15.16
N LYS A 207 -1.52 -15.58 15.85
CA LYS A 207 -2.44 -16.52 16.51
C LYS A 207 -3.04 -17.48 15.50
N LYS A 208 -3.52 -16.96 14.36
CA LYS A 208 -4.21 -17.77 13.36
C LYS A 208 -3.26 -18.66 12.57
N GLU A 209 -2.05 -18.19 12.26
CA GLU A 209 -1.02 -18.94 11.56
C GLU A 209 -0.63 -20.20 12.34
N LYS A 210 -0.48 -20.11 13.67
CA LYS A 210 -0.18 -21.25 14.54
C LYS A 210 -1.25 -22.35 14.53
N ILE A 211 -2.50 -22.02 14.21
CA ILE A 211 -3.62 -22.97 14.15
C ILE A 211 -3.69 -23.66 12.78
N ILE A 212 -3.24 -22.98 11.73
CA ILE A 212 -3.32 -23.47 10.34
C ILE A 212 -2.07 -24.26 9.94
N ARG A 213 -0.92 -24.03 10.59
CA ARG A 213 0.29 -24.86 10.47
C ARG A 213 0.06 -26.23 11.08
#